data_AF-A0A449ASH9-F1
#
_entry.id   AF-A0A449ASH9-F1
#
_cell.length_a   1.000
_cell.length_b   1.000
_cell.length_c   1.000
_cell.angle_alpha   90.00
_cell.angle_beta   90.00
_cell.angle_gamma   90.00
#
_symmetry.space_group_name_H-M   'P 1'
#
loop_
_entity.id
_entity.type
_entity.pdbx_description
1 polymer ?
#
loop_
_entity_poly.entity_id
_entity_poly.type
_entity_poly.pdbx_seq_one_letter_code
_entity_poly.pdbx_strand_id
1 'polypeptide(L)'
;MDETLRNWIENAITALDSYLLRLKQTNSLPNQDKNISTFMQTTDYLTASRLPENQNNLTNAKDVYILGYPGGNHGKTYLVKNNPKERNSELSNDYRTGFQSNAKSFAYPTNGYESNFATNNSQPYTKVFGKVLSDYYGYNMEAKFSSLTYGSSGSLVYNEFGQMIGIYNSVSADVRDDDLMRVARFGSFLLSKDYVLGNKVMKAFNLIDGTNKNLYPAQTHSYRDNLKIIYPDGFEGNNFKTALFPEGFK
;
A
#
# COMPACT_ATOMS: atom_id res chain seq x y z
N MET A 1 3.85 -30.22 -5.88
CA MET A 1 4.21 -28.92 -5.29
C MET A 1 5.29 -29.18 -4.26
N ASP A 2 6.40 -28.44 -4.32
CA ASP A 2 7.48 -28.51 -3.34
C ASP A 2 6.95 -28.23 -1.92
N GLU A 3 7.46 -28.93 -0.91
CA GLU A 3 7.01 -28.84 0.49
C GLU A 3 7.32 -27.45 1.08
N THR A 4 8.44 -26.85 0.69
CA THR A 4 8.81 -25.49 1.09
C THR A 4 7.79 -24.49 0.54
N LEU A 5 7.49 -24.58 -0.76
CA LEU A 5 6.49 -23.73 -1.40
C LEU A 5 5.09 -23.90 -0.77
N ARG A 6 4.70 -25.14 -0.47
CA ARG A 6 3.44 -25.43 0.24
C ARG A 6 3.38 -24.67 1.57
N ASN A 7 4.41 -24.81 2.39
CA ASN A 7 4.48 -24.17 3.70
C ASN A 7 4.44 -22.64 3.58
N TRP A 8 5.10 -22.05 2.59
CA TRP A 8 5.02 -20.60 2.34
C TRP A 8 3.59 -20.15 2.01
N ILE A 9 2.87 -20.90 1.18
CA ILE A 9 1.48 -20.60 0.83
C ILE A 9 0.57 -20.72 2.07
N GLU A 10 0.71 -21.79 2.85
CA GLU A 10 -0.08 -22.02 4.07
C GLU A 10 0.16 -20.93 5.13
N ASN A 11 1.41 -20.47 5.29
CA ASN A 11 1.74 -19.35 6.16
C ASN A 11 1.13 -18.03 5.67
N ALA A 12 1.12 -17.79 4.35
CA ALA A 12 0.50 -16.60 3.78
C ALA A 12 -1.03 -16.57 4.00
N ILE A 13 -1.70 -17.71 3.84
CA ILE A 13 -3.13 -17.88 4.14
C ILE A 13 -3.37 -17.58 5.63
N THR A 14 -2.61 -18.22 6.52
CA THR A 14 -2.73 -18.03 7.98
C THR A 14 -2.52 -16.58 8.40
N ALA A 15 -1.57 -15.88 7.77
CA ALA A 15 -1.31 -14.47 8.02
C ALA A 15 -2.50 -13.58 7.61
N LEU A 16 -3.12 -13.85 6.46
CA LEU A 16 -4.32 -13.14 6.01
C LEU A 16 -5.51 -13.41 6.93
N ASP A 17 -5.72 -14.66 7.35
CA ASP A 17 -6.80 -15.01 8.28
C ASP A 17 -6.62 -14.32 9.62
N SER A 18 -5.39 -14.27 10.13
CA SER A 18 -5.04 -13.55 11.36
C SER A 18 -5.29 -12.05 11.24
N TYR A 19 -4.96 -11.46 10.08
CA TYR A 19 -5.27 -10.07 9.77
C TYR A 19 -6.78 -9.80 9.81
N LEU A 20 -7.58 -10.61 9.10
CA LEU A 20 -9.03 -10.45 9.02
C LEU A 20 -9.69 -10.65 10.38
N LEU A 21 -9.24 -11.65 11.15
CA LEU A 21 -9.72 -11.89 12.50
C LEU A 21 -9.49 -10.68 13.40
N ARG A 22 -8.28 -10.11 13.35
CA ARG A 22 -7.91 -8.92 14.13
C ARG A 22 -8.78 -7.72 13.75
N LEU A 23 -8.99 -7.47 12.46
CA LEU A 23 -9.88 -6.40 12.01
C LEU A 23 -11.31 -6.61 12.49
N LYS A 24 -11.83 -7.85 12.40
CA LYS A 24 -13.18 -8.20 12.87
C LYS A 24 -13.32 -7.93 14.37
N GLN A 25 -12.35 -8.34 15.17
CA GLN A 25 -12.36 -8.22 16.64
C GLN A 25 -12.07 -6.80 17.15
N THR A 26 -11.46 -5.94 16.34
CA THR A 26 -11.13 -4.56 16.76
C THR A 26 -12.32 -3.64 16.52
N ASN A 27 -13.07 -3.25 17.55
CA ASN A 27 -14.33 -2.51 17.41
C ASN A 27 -14.20 -1.19 16.62
N SER A 28 -13.14 -0.43 16.88
CA SER A 28 -12.87 0.85 16.21
C SER A 28 -11.48 0.83 15.61
N LEU A 29 -11.39 1.18 14.34
CA LEU A 29 -10.13 1.39 13.64
C LEU A 29 -10.18 2.76 12.98
N PRO A 30 -9.05 3.49 12.95
CA PRO A 30 -9.02 4.78 12.27
C PRO A 30 -9.29 4.58 10.78
N ASN A 31 -9.90 5.59 10.17
CA ASN A 31 -10.07 5.67 8.71
C ASN A 31 -10.91 4.53 8.12
N GLN A 32 -11.69 3.82 8.92
CA GLN A 32 -12.47 2.66 8.50
C GLN A 32 -13.90 2.69 9.05
N ASP A 33 -14.86 2.70 8.13
CA ASP A 33 -16.26 2.39 8.41
C ASP A 33 -16.51 0.90 8.10
N LYS A 34 -16.75 0.11 9.16
CA LYS A 34 -16.97 -1.33 9.06
C LYS A 34 -18.25 -1.72 8.31
N ASN A 35 -19.21 -0.80 8.15
CA ASN A 35 -20.39 -1.04 7.34
C ASN A 35 -20.08 -0.95 5.83
N ILE A 36 -18.99 -0.27 5.47
CA ILE A 36 -18.55 -0.10 4.08
C ILE A 36 -17.46 -1.12 3.74
N SER A 37 -16.47 -1.31 4.62
CA SER A 37 -15.41 -2.32 4.44
C SER A 37 -14.97 -2.93 5.76
N THR A 38 -14.94 -4.25 5.80
CA THR A 38 -14.48 -5.02 6.97
C THR A 38 -12.99 -5.36 6.93
N PHE A 39 -12.32 -5.15 5.79
CA PHE A 39 -10.96 -5.64 5.55
C PHE A 39 -9.94 -4.56 5.14
N MET A 40 -10.34 -3.30 4.95
CA MET A 40 -9.43 -2.19 4.62
C MET A 40 -9.99 -0.84 5.07
N GLN A 41 -9.17 0.20 4.98
CA GLN A 41 -9.61 1.58 5.19
C GLN A 41 -10.71 1.97 4.18
N THR A 42 -11.58 2.89 4.58
CA THR A 42 -12.65 3.48 3.75
C THR A 42 -12.40 4.97 3.49
N THR A 43 -11.45 5.57 4.18
CA THR A 43 -10.98 6.93 3.92
C THR A 43 -9.46 6.96 4.03
N ASP A 44 -8.75 7.12 2.92
CA ASP A 44 -7.30 7.24 2.93
C ASP A 44 -6.81 8.52 3.62
N TYR A 45 -5.54 8.55 4.03
CA TYR A 45 -4.97 9.68 4.78
C TYR A 45 -5.01 11.01 4.03
N LEU A 46 -4.88 10.99 2.70
CA LEU A 46 -4.92 12.21 1.88
C LEU A 46 -6.34 12.78 1.83
N THR A 47 -7.34 11.94 1.64
CA THR A 47 -8.73 12.39 1.70
C THR A 47 -9.09 12.85 3.11
N ALA A 48 -8.63 12.13 4.15
CA ALA A 48 -8.85 12.51 5.54
C ALA A 48 -8.29 13.90 5.88
N SER A 49 -7.09 14.25 5.39
CA SER A 49 -6.48 15.58 5.64
C SER A 49 -7.29 16.74 5.05
N ARG A 50 -8.22 16.45 4.14
CA ARG A 50 -9.13 17.42 3.51
C ARG A 50 -10.55 17.38 4.06
N LEU A 51 -10.83 16.50 5.02
CA LEU A 51 -12.13 16.35 5.68
C LEU A 51 -11.97 16.61 7.19
N PRO A 52 -11.70 17.87 7.61
CA PRO A 52 -11.30 18.19 8.98
C PRO A 52 -12.39 17.92 10.05
N GLU A 53 -13.63 17.64 9.63
CA GLU A 53 -14.76 17.47 10.55
C GLU A 53 -14.94 16.03 11.07
N ASN A 54 -14.22 15.04 10.52
CA ASN A 54 -14.35 13.65 10.97
C ASN A 54 -13.27 13.29 12.00
N GLN A 55 -13.62 13.39 13.29
CA GLN A 55 -12.72 13.09 14.41
C GLN A 55 -12.20 11.65 14.46
N ASN A 56 -12.81 10.71 13.73
CA ASN A 56 -12.39 9.30 13.70
C ASN A 56 -11.34 9.01 12.62
N ASN A 57 -11.06 9.97 11.73
CA ASN A 57 -10.07 9.79 10.67
C ASN A 57 -8.73 10.39 11.09
N LEU A 58 -7.69 9.57 11.01
CA LEU A 58 -6.33 10.06 11.07
C LEU A 58 -5.94 10.61 9.69
N THR A 59 -5.15 11.67 9.69
CA THR A 59 -4.60 12.29 8.48
C THR A 59 -3.18 11.80 8.20
N ASN A 60 -2.65 10.91 9.04
CA ASN A 60 -1.32 10.35 8.95
C ASN A 60 -1.26 8.96 9.63
N ALA A 61 -0.17 8.23 9.34
CA ALA A 61 0.24 7.04 10.07
C ALA A 61 1.53 7.38 10.83
N LYS A 62 1.59 7.02 12.12
CA LYS A 62 2.81 7.13 12.91
C LYS A 62 3.86 6.15 12.39
N ASP A 63 3.45 4.90 12.18
CA ASP A 63 4.36 3.86 11.72
C ASP A 63 3.83 3.13 10.49
N VAL A 64 4.74 2.85 9.56
CA VAL A 64 4.46 2.03 8.39
C VAL A 64 5.37 0.82 8.42
N TYR A 65 4.81 -0.36 8.19
CA TYR A 65 5.51 -1.63 8.22
C TYR A 65 5.48 -2.30 6.85
N ILE A 66 6.66 -2.69 6.38
CA ILE A 66 6.92 -3.24 5.05
C ILE A 66 7.95 -4.36 5.25
N LEU A 67 7.67 -5.50 4.63
CA LEU A 67 8.51 -6.68 4.65
C LEU A 67 8.68 -7.17 3.22
N GLY A 68 9.92 -7.45 2.82
CA GLY A 68 10.25 -7.85 1.46
C GLY A 68 11.52 -8.69 1.38
N TYR A 69 11.81 -9.14 0.16
CA TYR A 69 13.00 -9.91 -0.18
C TYR A 69 13.81 -9.14 -1.23
N PRO A 70 14.46 -8.03 -0.83
CA PRO A 70 15.31 -7.28 -1.75
C PRO A 70 16.36 -8.18 -2.40
N GLY A 71 16.67 -7.90 -3.66
CA GLY A 71 17.83 -8.44 -4.34
C GLY A 71 19.08 -7.79 -3.78
N GLY A 72 19.93 -8.58 -3.13
CA GLY A 72 21.23 -8.13 -2.65
C GLY A 72 22.36 -8.43 -3.64
N ASN A 73 23.55 -7.92 -3.32
CA ASN A 73 24.78 -8.24 -4.01
C ASN A 73 24.98 -9.77 -4.21
N HIS A 74 25.33 -10.16 -5.45
CA HIS A 74 25.52 -11.54 -5.92
C HIS A 74 24.25 -12.39 -6.08
N GLY A 75 23.09 -11.76 -6.29
CA GLY A 75 21.86 -12.48 -6.66
C GLY A 75 21.20 -13.24 -5.51
N LYS A 76 21.58 -12.94 -4.26
CA LYS A 76 20.94 -13.50 -3.06
C LYS A 76 19.87 -12.54 -2.56
N THR A 77 18.77 -13.10 -2.08
CA THR A 77 17.68 -12.33 -1.45
C THR A 77 17.59 -12.69 0.02
N TYR A 78 17.42 -11.68 0.88
CA TYR A 78 17.22 -11.88 2.31
C TYR A 78 15.92 -11.23 2.74
N LEU A 79 15.31 -11.78 3.79
CA LEU A 79 14.14 -11.17 4.40
C LEU A 79 14.55 -9.86 5.09
N VAL A 80 13.97 -8.74 4.66
CA VAL A 80 14.23 -7.41 5.23
C VAL A 80 12.92 -6.76 5.63
N LYS A 81 12.94 -6.11 6.80
CA LYS A 81 11.83 -5.30 7.32
C LYS A 81 12.28 -3.87 7.53
N ASN A 82 11.38 -2.93 7.27
CA ASN A 82 11.61 -1.50 7.27
C ASN A 82 11.64 -0.87 8.69
N ASN A 83 12.37 -1.50 9.62
CA ASN A 83 12.41 -1.09 11.04
C ASN A 83 13.86 -0.89 11.52
N PRO A 84 14.56 0.15 11.04
CA PRO A 84 15.94 0.43 11.46
C PRO A 84 16.01 0.79 12.95
N LYS A 85 17.11 0.41 13.63
CA LYS A 85 17.29 0.67 15.07
C LYS A 85 17.36 2.16 15.39
N GLU A 86 17.82 2.93 14.42
CA GLU A 86 18.04 4.37 14.47
C GLU A 86 16.73 5.16 14.37
N ARG A 87 15.59 4.52 14.07
CA ARG A 87 14.29 5.20 13.86
C ARG A 87 13.82 6.03 15.06
N ASN A 88 14.16 5.60 16.27
CA ASN A 88 13.79 6.28 17.52
C ASN A 88 14.97 7.09 18.10
N SER A 89 16.03 7.29 17.31
CA SER A 89 17.18 8.06 17.76
C SER A 89 16.85 9.54 17.83
N GLU A 90 17.36 10.22 18.85
CA GLU A 90 17.33 11.68 18.92
C GLU A 90 18.38 12.33 17.98
N LEU A 91 19.22 11.52 17.32
CA LEU A 91 20.14 11.98 16.28
C LEU A 91 19.40 12.28 14.98
N SER A 92 19.88 13.26 14.22
CA SER A 92 19.41 13.59 12.88
C SER A 92 20.32 12.92 11.85
N ASN A 93 19.82 11.89 11.15
CA ASN A 93 20.61 11.17 10.13
C ASN A 93 20.20 11.49 8.68
N ASP A 94 19.11 12.24 8.46
CA ASP A 94 18.62 12.58 7.12
C ASP A 94 18.73 14.07 6.82
N TYR A 95 19.61 14.40 5.85
CA TYR A 95 19.82 15.77 5.36
C TYR A 95 18.56 16.41 4.77
N ARG A 96 17.56 15.63 4.35
CA ARG A 96 16.30 16.14 3.78
C ARG A 96 15.25 16.51 4.84
N THR A 97 15.47 16.13 6.11
CA THR A 97 14.49 16.35 7.21
C THR A 97 14.70 17.62 8.02
N GLY A 98 15.67 18.47 7.64
CA GLY A 98 15.81 19.81 8.23
C GLY A 98 16.07 19.83 9.74
N PHE A 99 17.04 19.04 10.21
CA PHE A 99 17.52 19.02 11.60
C PHE A 99 16.52 18.51 12.66
N GLN A 100 15.47 17.78 12.29
CA GLN A 100 14.65 17.06 13.27
C GLN A 100 15.29 15.72 13.63
N SER A 101 15.13 15.29 14.88
CA SER A 101 15.57 13.95 15.28
C SER A 101 14.83 12.86 14.50
N ASN A 102 15.45 11.69 14.33
CA ASN A 102 14.80 10.55 13.66
C ASN A 102 13.47 10.20 14.37
N ALA A 103 13.46 10.24 15.71
CA ALA A 103 12.28 10.01 16.54
C ALA A 103 11.10 10.96 16.24
N LYS A 104 11.38 12.21 15.84
CA LYS A 104 10.38 13.22 15.48
C LYS A 104 10.08 13.25 13.98
N SER A 105 10.95 12.64 13.18
CA SER A 105 10.81 12.51 11.73
C SER A 105 10.03 11.26 11.32
N PHE A 106 9.82 10.30 12.23
CA PHE A 106 9.12 9.05 11.99
C PHE A 106 7.60 9.23 12.15
N ALA A 107 6.98 9.72 11.09
CA ALA A 107 5.56 9.60 10.79
C ALA A 107 5.36 10.11 9.37
N TYR A 108 4.36 9.59 8.66
CA TYR A 108 3.86 10.16 7.42
C TYR A 108 3.80 11.69 7.57
N PRO A 109 4.60 12.47 6.80
CA PRO A 109 4.40 13.91 6.78
C PRO A 109 3.01 14.11 6.20
N THR A 110 2.16 14.92 6.82
CA THR A 110 0.78 15.18 6.37
C THR A 110 0.66 15.61 4.89
N ASN A 111 1.79 15.95 4.24
CA ASN A 111 1.94 16.29 2.82
C ASN A 111 3.08 15.53 2.10
N GLY A 112 3.54 14.40 2.63
CA GLY A 112 4.61 13.57 2.07
C GLY A 112 4.07 12.64 0.99
N TYR A 113 3.77 13.20 -0.17
CA TYR A 113 3.23 12.45 -1.28
C TYR A 113 3.81 12.91 -2.61
N GLU A 114 3.96 11.95 -3.52
CA GLU A 114 4.33 12.23 -4.90
C GLU A 114 3.23 11.75 -5.84
N SER A 115 2.77 12.67 -6.68
CA SER A 115 1.93 12.34 -7.82
C SER A 115 2.73 12.50 -9.10
N ASN A 116 3.50 11.46 -9.43
CA ASN A 116 4.30 11.42 -10.66
C ASN A 116 3.43 11.64 -11.92
N PHE A 117 2.17 11.21 -11.90
CA PHE A 117 1.20 11.54 -12.94
C PHE A 117 0.81 13.02 -12.98
N ALA A 118 0.60 13.66 -11.83
CA ALA A 118 0.25 15.08 -11.81
C ALA A 118 1.45 15.98 -12.13
N THR A 119 2.69 15.51 -11.91
CA THR A 119 3.92 16.24 -12.24
C THR A 119 4.51 15.88 -13.61
N ASN A 120 3.83 15.04 -14.42
CA ASN A 120 4.32 14.53 -15.71
C ASN A 120 5.66 13.76 -15.62
N ASN A 121 5.99 13.24 -14.44
CA ASN A 121 7.17 12.42 -14.21
C ASN A 121 6.85 10.92 -14.25
N SER A 122 6.07 10.50 -15.24
CA SER A 122 5.68 9.10 -15.46
C SER A 122 6.24 8.63 -16.80
N GLN A 123 6.92 7.49 -16.82
CA GLN A 123 7.41 6.90 -18.06
C GLN A 123 6.46 5.78 -18.51
N PRO A 124 5.72 5.97 -19.62
CA PRO A 124 4.87 4.91 -20.14
C PRO A 124 5.71 3.76 -20.70
N TYR A 125 5.53 2.57 -20.16
CA TYR A 125 6.03 1.31 -20.67
C TYR A 125 5.02 0.70 -21.63
N THR A 126 5.30 0.73 -22.93
CA THR A 126 4.41 0.21 -23.98
C THR A 126 4.71 -1.23 -24.39
N LYS A 127 5.76 -1.83 -23.83
CA LYS A 127 6.30 -3.13 -24.26
C LYS A 127 5.82 -4.33 -23.44
N VAL A 128 5.14 -4.10 -22.31
CA VAL A 128 4.72 -5.17 -21.39
C VAL A 128 3.31 -5.62 -21.75
N PHE A 129 3.20 -6.88 -22.22
CA PHE A 129 1.92 -7.53 -22.56
C PHE A 129 1.02 -6.75 -23.52
N GLY A 130 1.59 -5.95 -24.44
CA GLY A 130 0.82 -5.15 -25.40
C GLY A 130 -0.03 -4.04 -24.77
N LYS A 131 0.21 -3.70 -23.50
CA LYS A 131 -0.49 -2.64 -22.78
C LYS A 131 0.46 -1.46 -22.53
N VAL A 132 -0.11 -0.26 -22.53
CA VAL A 132 0.58 0.93 -22.02
C VAL A 132 0.46 0.91 -20.50
N LEU A 133 1.56 0.59 -19.83
CA LEU A 133 1.69 0.61 -18.37
C LEU A 133 2.47 1.86 -17.95
N SER A 134 2.33 2.29 -16.70
CA SER A 134 3.24 3.27 -16.11
C SER A 134 4.14 2.57 -15.11
N ASP A 135 5.32 3.12 -14.89
CA ASP A 135 6.25 2.81 -13.82
C ASP A 135 5.74 3.09 -12.39
N TYR A 136 4.61 3.78 -12.23
CA TYR A 136 4.00 4.08 -10.93
C TYR A 136 2.52 3.68 -10.85
N TYR A 137 2.10 3.26 -9.66
CA TYR A 137 0.70 2.98 -9.33
C TYR A 137 0.08 4.14 -8.57
N GLY A 138 -0.91 4.81 -9.19
CA GLY A 138 -1.75 5.80 -8.51
C GLY A 138 -0.96 6.87 -7.77
N TYR A 139 -1.36 7.11 -6.52
CA TYR A 139 -0.75 8.08 -5.62
C TYR A 139 0.30 7.41 -4.74
N ASN A 140 1.52 7.95 -4.73
CA ASN A 140 2.62 7.41 -3.95
C ASN A 140 2.75 8.16 -2.63
N MET A 141 2.60 7.42 -1.55
CA MET A 141 2.77 7.90 -0.19
C MET A 141 4.22 7.68 0.22
N GLU A 142 4.82 8.68 0.84
CA GLU A 142 6.17 8.55 1.37
C GLU A 142 6.16 7.83 2.72
N ALA A 143 7.11 6.92 2.89
CA ALA A 143 7.43 6.26 4.15
C ALA A 143 8.91 6.54 4.46
N LYS A 144 9.18 7.34 5.49
CA LYS A 144 10.55 7.61 5.96
C LYS A 144 11.14 6.37 6.63
N PHE A 145 12.46 6.26 6.62
CA PHE A 145 13.20 5.15 7.23
C PHE A 145 12.67 3.77 6.81
N SER A 146 12.26 3.68 5.54
CA SER A 146 11.50 2.53 5.05
C SER A 146 12.03 1.91 3.76
N SER A 147 13.21 2.34 3.32
CA SER A 147 13.76 1.92 2.03
C SER A 147 14.27 0.49 2.06
N LEU A 148 13.50 -0.42 1.47
CA LEU A 148 14.00 -1.71 1.03
C LEU A 148 14.66 -1.53 -0.34
N THR A 149 15.86 -2.08 -0.58
CA THR A 149 16.51 -1.95 -1.91
C THR A 149 15.70 -2.66 -3.03
N TYR A 150 16.20 -2.58 -4.27
CA TYR A 150 15.59 -3.16 -5.45
C TYR A 150 15.17 -4.63 -5.27
N GLY A 151 14.07 -5.04 -5.90
CA GLY A 151 13.49 -6.39 -5.76
C GLY A 151 12.39 -6.52 -4.71
N SER A 152 12.16 -5.50 -3.87
CA SER A 152 11.08 -5.49 -2.87
C SER A 152 9.75 -4.91 -3.39
N SER A 153 9.68 -4.53 -4.68
CA SER A 153 8.45 -4.03 -5.29
C SER A 153 7.37 -5.11 -5.26
N GLY A 154 6.14 -4.74 -4.87
CA GLY A 154 5.04 -5.69 -4.65
C GLY A 154 4.83 -6.06 -3.18
N SER A 155 5.77 -5.72 -2.28
CA SER A 155 5.60 -5.94 -0.84
C SER A 155 4.38 -5.18 -0.29
N LEU A 156 3.60 -5.86 0.55
CA LEU A 156 2.44 -5.30 1.21
C LEU A 156 2.85 -4.31 2.31
N VAL A 157 2.09 -3.23 2.44
CA VAL A 157 2.34 -2.15 3.39
C VAL A 157 1.22 -2.08 4.42
N TYR A 158 1.60 -2.06 5.70
CA TYR A 158 0.70 -1.96 6.85
C TYR A 158 0.94 -0.68 7.65
N ASN A 159 -0.10 -0.11 8.27
CA ASN A 159 0.05 0.97 9.27
C ASN A 159 0.27 0.41 10.70
N GLU A 160 0.42 1.28 11.70
CA GLU A 160 0.54 0.91 13.13
C GLU A 160 -0.68 0.19 13.70
N PHE A 161 -1.83 0.36 13.06
CA PHE A 161 -3.06 -0.37 13.38
C PHE A 161 -3.16 -1.67 12.60
N GLY A 162 -2.08 -2.11 11.96
CA GLY A 162 -1.96 -3.31 11.14
C GLY A 162 -2.94 -3.39 9.97
N GLN A 163 -3.56 -2.28 9.55
CA GLN A 163 -4.43 -2.21 8.38
C GLN A 163 -3.55 -2.20 7.11
N MET A 164 -3.96 -2.94 6.08
CA MET A 164 -3.30 -2.86 4.76
C MET A 164 -3.59 -1.49 4.13
N ILE A 165 -2.55 -0.76 3.74
CA ILE A 165 -2.69 0.61 3.20
C ILE A 165 -2.11 0.79 1.79
N GLY A 166 -1.32 -0.15 1.29
CA GLY A 166 -0.79 -0.08 -0.07
C GLY A 166 0.24 -1.15 -0.43
N ILE A 167 0.91 -0.91 -1.55
CA ILE A 167 1.96 -1.77 -2.10
C ILE A 167 3.24 -0.95 -2.28
N TYR A 168 4.33 -1.45 -1.73
CA TYR A 168 5.67 -0.91 -1.92
C TYR A 168 6.05 -0.95 -3.40
N ASN A 169 6.47 0.18 -3.95
CA ASN A 169 6.74 0.27 -5.39
C ASN A 169 7.91 1.18 -5.76
N SER A 170 8.49 1.93 -4.83
CA SER A 170 9.57 2.85 -5.15
C SER A 170 10.52 3.09 -3.97
N VAL A 171 11.78 3.31 -4.31
CA VAL A 171 12.94 3.44 -3.42
C VAL A 171 13.74 4.65 -3.88
N SER A 172 14.54 5.24 -2.99
CA SER A 172 15.46 6.31 -3.40
C SER A 172 16.57 5.77 -4.31
N ALA A 173 16.89 6.46 -5.41
CA ALA A 173 17.81 5.97 -6.45
C ALA A 173 19.21 5.58 -5.92
N ASP A 174 19.71 6.27 -4.90
CA ASP A 174 21.04 6.06 -4.30
C ASP A 174 21.01 5.13 -3.05
N VAL A 175 19.98 4.29 -2.91
CA VAL A 175 19.89 3.34 -1.78
C VAL A 175 20.97 2.26 -1.89
N ARG A 176 21.65 1.97 -0.78
CA ARG A 176 22.57 0.82 -0.65
C ARG A 176 21.82 -0.39 -0.10
N ASP A 177 22.35 -1.60 -0.33
CA ASP A 177 21.69 -2.87 0.00
C ASP A 177 21.20 -3.03 1.46
N ASP A 178 21.69 -2.22 2.40
CA ASP A 178 21.29 -2.21 3.82
C ASP A 178 20.89 -0.81 4.35
N ASP A 179 20.71 0.18 3.47
CA ASP A 179 20.36 1.55 3.89
C ASP A 179 18.86 1.73 4.08
N LEU A 180 18.35 1.19 5.19
CA LEU A 180 16.95 1.33 5.60
C LEU A 180 16.58 2.77 5.99
N MET A 181 17.55 3.66 6.16
CA MET A 181 17.31 5.02 6.65
C MET A 181 16.70 5.94 5.59
N ARG A 182 16.63 5.51 4.33
CA ARG A 182 16.08 6.31 3.23
C ARG A 182 14.55 6.29 3.18
N VAL A 183 14.02 7.27 2.44
CA VAL A 183 12.60 7.35 2.09
C VAL A 183 12.27 6.26 1.06
N ALA A 184 11.21 5.53 1.36
CA ALA A 184 10.49 4.66 0.45
C ALA A 184 9.17 5.28 0.01
N ARG A 185 8.59 4.71 -1.04
CA ARG A 185 7.26 5.06 -1.50
C ARG A 185 6.42 3.82 -1.75
N PHE A 186 5.13 3.97 -1.51
CA PHE A 186 4.15 2.94 -1.78
C PHE A 186 2.91 3.52 -2.45
N GLY A 187 2.36 2.78 -3.40
CA GLY A 187 1.07 3.09 -4.00
C GLY A 187 -0.04 2.75 -3.01
N SER A 188 -0.90 3.72 -2.66
CA SER A 188 -2.02 3.45 -1.77
C SER A 188 -3.08 2.58 -2.45
N PHE A 189 -3.76 1.74 -1.67
CA PHE A 189 -4.90 0.96 -2.16
C PHE A 189 -6.15 1.79 -2.43
N LEU A 190 -6.26 2.98 -1.82
CA LEU A 190 -7.48 3.75 -1.81
C LEU A 190 -7.18 5.23 -2.05
N LEU A 191 -7.99 5.83 -2.91
CA LEU A 191 -8.27 7.25 -2.91
C LEU A 191 -9.78 7.40 -2.85
N SER A 192 -10.30 7.74 -1.68
CA SER A 192 -11.73 7.70 -1.38
C SER A 192 -12.53 8.85 -1.99
N LYS A 193 -11.88 9.96 -2.37
CA LYS A 193 -12.48 11.07 -3.11
C LYS A 193 -11.53 11.60 -4.20
N ASP A 194 -12.10 12.18 -5.25
CA ASP A 194 -11.33 12.87 -6.29
C ASP A 194 -10.38 13.90 -5.66
N TYR A 195 -9.15 13.92 -6.16
CA TYR A 195 -8.10 14.83 -5.71
C TYR A 195 -7.77 15.81 -6.83
N VAL A 196 -8.00 17.10 -6.58
CA VAL A 196 -7.68 18.19 -7.51
C VAL A 196 -6.31 18.79 -7.14
N LEU A 197 -5.44 18.93 -8.15
CA LEU A 197 -4.17 19.65 -8.08
C LEU A 197 -4.06 20.59 -9.28
N GLY A 198 -4.28 21.88 -9.04
CA GLY A 198 -4.37 22.88 -10.12
C GLY A 198 -5.51 22.54 -11.10
N ASN A 199 -5.17 22.34 -12.37
CA ASN A 199 -6.11 21.95 -13.42
C ASN A 199 -6.22 20.43 -13.63
N LYS A 200 -5.52 19.61 -12.84
CA LYS A 200 -5.55 18.15 -12.95
C LYS A 200 -6.45 17.55 -11.86
N VAL A 201 -7.24 16.55 -12.25
CA VAL A 201 -8.09 15.80 -11.33
C VAL A 201 -7.67 14.33 -11.36
N MET A 202 -7.22 13.84 -10.23
CA MET A 202 -7.04 12.41 -9.99
C MET A 202 -8.37 11.85 -9.49
N LYS A 203 -8.85 10.79 -10.14
CA LYS A 203 -10.14 10.19 -9.83
C LYS A 203 -10.04 9.23 -8.65
N ALA A 204 -11.06 9.21 -7.82
CA ALA A 204 -11.21 8.26 -6.72
C ALA A 204 -11.09 6.82 -7.23
N PHE A 205 -10.46 5.96 -6.44
CA PHE A 205 -10.26 4.54 -6.75
C PHE A 205 -10.16 3.69 -5.48
N ASN A 206 -10.48 2.41 -5.61
CA ASN A 206 -10.15 1.36 -4.65
C ASN A 206 -9.57 0.15 -5.40
N LEU A 207 -8.26 -0.09 -5.25
CA LEU A 207 -7.54 -1.14 -5.96
C LEU A 207 -7.93 -2.56 -5.53
N ILE A 208 -8.54 -2.73 -4.35
CA ILE A 208 -9.03 -4.02 -3.86
C ILE A 208 -10.48 -4.25 -4.31
N ASP A 209 -11.39 -3.35 -3.93
CA ASP A 209 -12.81 -3.42 -4.28
C ASP A 209 -13.34 -2.08 -4.84
N GLY A 210 -13.18 -1.91 -6.15
CA GLY A 210 -13.65 -0.76 -6.93
C GLY A 210 -14.97 -1.03 -7.65
N THR A 211 -15.75 -2.02 -7.19
CA THR A 211 -16.98 -2.44 -7.88
C THR A 211 -18.13 -1.44 -7.72
N ASN A 212 -18.13 -0.64 -6.64
CA ASN A 212 -19.12 0.41 -6.45
C ASN A 212 -18.83 1.60 -7.38
N LYS A 213 -19.47 1.60 -8.56
CA LYS A 213 -19.29 2.65 -9.59
C LYS A 213 -19.94 3.99 -9.23
N ASN A 214 -20.79 4.05 -8.21
CA ASN A 214 -21.25 5.34 -7.68
C ASN A 214 -20.12 6.06 -6.92
N LEU A 215 -19.24 5.30 -6.26
CA LEU A 215 -18.07 5.85 -5.56
C LEU A 215 -16.84 5.99 -6.46
N TYR A 216 -16.62 5.03 -7.37
CA TYR A 216 -15.43 4.95 -8.21
C TYR A 216 -15.77 4.89 -9.71
N PRO A 217 -16.47 5.89 -10.27
CA PRO A 217 -17.01 5.83 -11.64
C PRO A 217 -15.94 5.76 -12.73
N ALA A 218 -14.75 6.32 -12.48
CA ALA A 218 -13.66 6.33 -13.46
C ALA A 218 -12.76 5.09 -13.39
N GLN A 219 -12.89 4.27 -12.33
CA GLN A 219 -12.08 3.08 -12.18
C GLN A 219 -12.67 1.93 -12.98
N THR A 220 -11.89 1.39 -13.92
CA THR A 220 -12.34 0.28 -14.76
C THR A 220 -12.18 -1.08 -14.08
N HIS A 221 -11.09 -1.30 -13.35
CA HIS A 221 -10.76 -2.58 -12.73
C HIS A 221 -10.17 -2.41 -11.32
N SER A 222 -10.62 -3.25 -10.38
CA SER A 222 -9.94 -3.56 -9.11
C SER A 222 -9.52 -5.02 -9.05
N TYR A 223 -8.88 -5.45 -7.95
CA TYR A 223 -8.62 -6.86 -7.67
C TYR A 223 -9.89 -7.72 -7.78
N ARG A 224 -11.01 -7.28 -7.18
CA ARG A 224 -12.32 -7.95 -7.31
C ARG A 224 -12.80 -8.06 -8.76
N ASP A 225 -12.68 -7.00 -9.56
CA ASP A 225 -13.04 -7.05 -10.99
C ASP A 225 -12.12 -8.02 -11.77
N ASN A 226 -10.83 -8.03 -11.45
CA ASN A 226 -9.88 -8.96 -12.09
C ASN A 226 -10.18 -10.42 -11.74
N LEU A 227 -10.67 -10.72 -10.53
CA LEU A 227 -11.12 -12.06 -10.18
C LEU A 227 -12.27 -12.52 -11.10
N LYS A 228 -13.22 -11.64 -11.42
CA LYS A 228 -14.33 -11.95 -12.36
C LYS A 228 -13.84 -12.28 -13.77
N ILE A 229 -12.75 -11.64 -14.20
CA ILE A 229 -12.18 -11.82 -15.54
C ILE A 229 -11.33 -13.09 -15.61
N ILE A 230 -10.49 -13.33 -14.60
CA ILE A 230 -9.53 -14.44 -14.58
C ILE A 230 -10.23 -15.75 -14.22
N TYR A 231 -11.23 -15.71 -13.33
CA TYR A 231 -11.99 -16.85 -12.86
C TYR A 231 -13.48 -16.68 -13.21
N PRO A 232 -13.82 -16.70 -14.52
CA PRO A 232 -15.19 -16.48 -14.97
C PRO A 232 -16.14 -17.58 -14.48
N ASP A 233 -15.66 -18.80 -14.21
CA ASP A 233 -16.47 -19.89 -13.67
C ASP A 233 -16.20 -20.15 -12.18
N GLY A 234 -15.43 -19.27 -11.54
CA GLY A 234 -15.01 -19.41 -10.16
C GLY A 234 -13.77 -20.29 -10.04
N PHE A 235 -13.46 -20.67 -8.81
CA PHE A 235 -12.47 -21.71 -8.51
C PHE A 235 -13.10 -23.10 -8.67
N GLU A 236 -12.46 -24.13 -8.13
CA GLU A 236 -12.99 -25.49 -8.12
C GLU A 236 -14.42 -25.55 -7.54
N GLY A 237 -15.31 -26.26 -8.23
CA GLY A 237 -16.70 -26.44 -7.80
C GLY A 237 -17.60 -25.20 -7.94
N ASN A 238 -17.29 -24.28 -8.87
CA ASN A 238 -18.02 -23.01 -9.05
C ASN A 238 -18.00 -22.12 -7.80
N ASN A 239 -16.92 -22.19 -7.02
CA ASN A 239 -16.75 -21.37 -5.82
C ASN A 239 -16.19 -19.99 -6.17
N PHE A 240 -16.93 -18.92 -5.85
CA PHE A 240 -16.51 -17.53 -6.09
C PHE A 240 -15.97 -16.83 -4.84
N LYS A 241 -15.82 -17.54 -3.72
CA LYS A 241 -15.47 -16.93 -2.42
C LYS A 241 -13.97 -16.79 -2.26
N THR A 242 -13.55 -15.71 -1.62
CA THR A 242 -12.18 -15.53 -1.13
C THR A 242 -12.20 -15.06 0.32
N ALA A 243 -11.05 -15.04 0.98
CA ALA A 243 -10.94 -14.48 2.33
C ALA A 243 -11.38 -13.00 2.40
N LEU A 244 -11.11 -12.20 1.35
CA LEU A 244 -11.55 -10.81 1.27
C LEU A 244 -13.01 -10.65 0.84
N PHE A 245 -13.54 -11.61 0.08
CA PHE A 245 -14.91 -11.60 -0.45
C PHE A 245 -15.65 -12.90 -0.04
N PRO A 246 -16.05 -13.03 1.24
CA PRO A 246 -16.67 -14.25 1.74
C PRO A 246 -18.04 -14.54 1.12
N GLU A 247 -18.74 -13.52 0.65
CA GLU A 247 -20.00 -13.64 -0.09
C GLU A 247 -19.79 -13.90 -1.59
N GLY A 248 -18.55 -13.85 -2.06
CA GLY A 248 -18.19 -14.03 -3.46
C GLY A 248 -17.71 -12.75 -4.14
N PHE A 249 -16.80 -12.88 -5.10
CA PHE A 249 -16.31 -11.74 -5.88
C PHE A 249 -17.25 -11.34 -7.02
N LYS A 250 -18.21 -12.19 -7.39
CA LYS A 250 -19.25 -11.89 -8.39
C LYS A 250 -20.44 -11.17 -7.79
#